data_AF-A0A183K6E0-F1
#
_entry.id   AF-A0A183K6E0-F1
#
_cell.length_a   1.000
_cell.length_b   1.000
_cell.length_c   1.000
_cell.angle_alpha   90.00
_cell.angle_beta   90.00
_cell.angle_gamma   90.00
#
_symmetry.space_group_name_H-M   'P 1'
#
loop_
_entity.id
_entity.type
_entity.pdbx_description
1 polymer ?
#
loop_
_entity_poly.entity_id
_entity_poly.type
_entity_poly.pdbx_seq_one_letter_code
_entity_poly.pdbx_strand_id
1 'polypeptide(L)' 'MNDRHLVCKMLDDILATISNQAFKRKQNNQVKDSDLQFHYRILFNAKIPKPKPLKLPMSTTQHPKLSLKKDEKP' A
#
# COMPACT_ATOMS: atom_id res chain seq x y z
N MET A 1 26.70 4.07 -41.93
CA MET A 1 25.30 4.57 -41.78
C MET A 1 24.36 3.49 -41.24
N ASN A 2 24.49 2.22 -41.64
CA ASN A 2 23.58 1.13 -41.24
C ASN A 2 23.70 0.69 -39.76
N ASP A 3 24.91 0.64 -39.21
CA ASP A 3 25.13 0.15 -37.84
C ASP A 3 24.50 1.05 -36.78
N ARG A 4 24.54 2.37 -37.00
CA ARG A 4 23.91 3.34 -36.10
C ARG A 4 22.39 3.15 -36.04
N HIS A 5 21.77 2.88 -37.19
CA HIS A 5 20.34 2.63 -37.26
C HIS A 5 19.96 1.31 -36.59
N LEU A 6 20.78 0.28 -36.75
CA LEU A 6 20.60 -1.01 -36.08
C LEU A 6 20.71 -0.87 -34.55
N VAL A 7 21.72 -0.15 -34.07
CA VAL A 7 21.90 0.12 -32.63
C VAL A 7 20.71 0.90 -32.06
N CYS A 8 20.19 1.90 -32.76
CA CYS A 8 18.98 2.61 -32.33
C CYS A 8 17.78 1.67 -32.19
N LYS A 9 17.51 0.81 -33.18
CA LYS A 9 16.41 -0.16 -33.09
C LYS A 9 16.59 -1.14 -31.93
N MET A 10 17.81 -1.64 -31.71
CA MET A 10 18.09 -2.54 -30.60
C MET A 10 17.85 -1.86 -29.24
N LEU A 11 18.25 -0.59 -29.10
CA LEU A 11 18.00 0.18 -27.88
C LEU A 11 16.50 0.40 -27.64
N ASP A 12 15.73 0.69 -28.69
CA ASP A 12 14.27 0.84 -28.60
C ASP A 12 13.59 -0.46 -28.14
N ASP A 13 14.00 -1.60 -28.70
CA ASP A 13 13.47 -2.92 -28.32
C ASP A 13 13.81 -3.30 -26.87
N ILE A 14 15.04 -2.98 -26.43
CA ILE A 14 15.46 -3.17 -25.04
C ILE A 14 14.61 -2.30 -24.11
N LEU A 15 14.41 -1.03 -24.45
CA LEU A 15 13.62 -0.11 -23.65
C LEU A 15 12.15 -0.54 -23.55
N ALA A 16 11.57 -1.00 -24.67
CA ALA A 16 10.22 -1.56 -24.70
C ALA A 16 10.10 -2.80 -23.80
N THR A 17 11.11 -3.68 -23.85
CA THR A 17 11.15 -4.88 -23.01
C THR A 17 11.21 -4.56 -21.52
N ILE A 18 12.08 -3.62 -21.11
CA ILE A 18 12.22 -3.19 -19.72
C ILE A 18 10.90 -2.57 -19.23
N SER A 19 10.31 -1.68 -20.02
CA SER A 19 9.03 -1.04 -19.72
C SER A 19 7.91 -2.06 -19.50
N ASN A 20 7.82 -3.05 -20.39
CA ASN A 20 6.82 -4.12 -20.31
C ASN A 20 7.03 -5.02 -19.08
N GLN A 21 8.29 -5.35 -18.75
CA GLN A 21 8.60 -6.12 -17.54
C GLN A 21 8.28 -5.33 -16.27
N ALA A 22 8.60 -4.04 -16.22
CA ALA A 22 8.27 -3.16 -15.10
C ALA A 22 6.75 -3.07 -14.90
N PHE A 23 5.98 -2.94 -15.98
CA PHE A 23 4.52 -2.95 -15.94
C PHE A 23 3.96 -4.27 -15.40
N LYS A 24 4.46 -5.41 -15.90
CA LYS A 24 4.05 -6.75 -15.42
C LYS A 24 4.39 -6.96 -13.95
N ARG A 25 5.57 -6.54 -13.49
CA ARG A 25 5.96 -6.60 -12.07
C ARG A 25 5.05 -5.72 -11.21
N LYS A 26 4.71 -4.50 -11.66
CA LYS A 26 3.77 -3.62 -10.95
C LYS A 26 2.37 -4.23 -10.86
N GLN A 27 1.90 -4.93 -11.89
CA GLN A 27 0.63 -5.66 -11.80
C GLN A 27 0.71 -6.88 -10.88
N ASN A 28 1.79 -7.65 -10.92
CA ASN A 28 1.94 -8.83 -10.07
C ASN A 28 2.12 -8.49 -8.58
N ASN A 29 2.74 -7.35 -8.29
CA ASN A 29 2.94 -6.86 -6.92
C ASN A 29 1.74 -6.08 -6.37
N GLN A 30 0.69 -5.87 -7.16
CA GLN A 30 -0.57 -5.36 -6.63
C GLN A 30 -1.30 -6.51 -5.96
N VAL A 31 -1.52 -6.35 -4.64
CA VAL A 31 -2.39 -7.24 -3.88
C VAL A 31 -3.74 -7.25 -4.60
N LYS A 32 -4.17 -8.44 -5.04
CA LYS A 32 -5.46 -8.59 -5.72
C LYS A 32 -6.56 -8.33 -4.70
N ASP A 33 -7.58 -7.58 -5.06
CA ASP A 33 -8.72 -7.31 -4.17
C ASP A 33 -9.35 -8.61 -3.62
N SER A 34 -9.31 -9.69 -4.39
CA SER A 34 -9.76 -11.01 -3.96
C SER A 34 -8.97 -11.56 -2.77
N ASP A 35 -7.66 -11.32 -2.74
CA ASP A 35 -6.76 -11.76 -1.67
C ASP A 35 -7.04 -10.94 -0.40
N LEU A 36 -7.21 -9.63 -0.56
CA LEU A 36 -7.60 -8.73 0.52
C LEU A 36 -8.97 -9.11 1.11
N GLN A 37 -9.97 -9.39 0.26
CA GLN A 37 -11.30 -9.85 0.70
C GLN A 37 -11.23 -11.21 1.41
N PHE A 38 -10.41 -12.13 0.93
CA PHE A 38 -10.19 -13.42 1.57
C PHE A 38 -9.60 -13.24 2.98
N HIS A 39 -8.59 -12.39 3.13
CA HIS A 39 -8.01 -12.07 4.44
C HIS A 39 -9.01 -11.41 5.38
N TYR A 40 -9.81 -10.44 4.90
CA TYR A 40 -10.89 -9.86 5.70
C TYR A 40 -11.91 -10.90 6.14
N ARG A 41 -12.31 -11.79 5.21
CA ARG A 41 -13.21 -12.88 5.54
C ARG A 41 -12.62 -13.80 6.61
N ILE A 42 -11.33 -14.13 6.56
CA ILE A 42 -10.68 -14.92 7.61
C ILE A 42 -10.66 -14.17 8.94
N LEU A 43 -10.26 -12.90 8.96
CA LEU A 43 -10.15 -12.11 10.19
C LEU A 43 -11.50 -11.91 10.88
N PHE A 44 -12.56 -11.69 10.10
CA PHE A 44 -13.90 -11.41 10.63
C PHE A 44 -14.81 -12.66 10.75
N ASN A 45 -14.58 -13.73 9.97
CA ASN A 45 -15.29 -15.01 10.13
C ASN A 45 -14.54 -16.01 11.03
N ALA A 46 -13.27 -15.77 11.37
CA ALA A 46 -12.68 -16.43 12.52
C ALA A 46 -13.63 -16.15 13.67
N LYS A 47 -14.20 -17.20 14.27
CA LYS A 47 -15.01 -17.10 15.49
C LYS A 47 -14.11 -16.47 16.54
N ILE A 48 -14.12 -15.15 16.62
CA ILE A 48 -13.45 -14.40 17.67
C ILE A 48 -14.06 -14.98 18.95
N PRO A 49 -13.27 -15.66 19.81
CA PRO A 49 -13.76 -15.98 21.14
C PRO A 49 -14.19 -14.63 21.71
N LYS A 50 -15.50 -14.48 21.99
CA LYS A 50 -16.07 -13.21 22.49
C LYS A 50 -15.04 -12.58 23.42
N PRO A 51 -14.56 -11.35 23.17
CA PRO A 51 -13.58 -10.75 24.05
C PRO A 51 -14.20 -10.79 25.45
N LYS A 52 -13.61 -11.61 26.33
CA LYS A 52 -13.96 -11.53 27.75
C LYS A 52 -13.75 -10.07 28.11
N PRO A 53 -14.72 -9.41 28.76
CA PRO A 53 -14.51 -8.05 29.22
C PRO A 53 -13.32 -8.08 30.17
N LEU A 54 -12.15 -7.70 29.67
CA LEU A 54 -10.99 -7.39 30.48
C LEU A 54 -11.42 -6.19 31.30
N LYS A 55 -11.68 -6.43 32.58
CA LYS A 55 -11.81 -5.37 33.58
C LYS A 55 -10.45 -4.68 33.67
N LEU A 56 -10.19 -3.78 32.72
CA LEU A 56 -9.08 -2.85 32.80
C LEU A 56 -9.41 -1.88 33.94
N PRO A 57 -8.56 -1.75 34.96
CA PRO A 57 -8.68 -0.62 35.88
C PRO A 57 -8.59 0.64 35.04
N MET A 58 -9.58 1.53 35.16
CA MET A 58 -9.61 2.82 34.50
C MET A 58 -8.40 3.65 34.95
N SER A 59 -7.26 3.49 34.29
CA SER A 59 -6.18 4.45 34.36
C SER A 59 -6.50 5.54 33.34
N THR A 60 -6.82 6.72 33.87
CA THR A 60 -7.09 7.96 33.14
C THR A 60 -5.95 8.27 32.18
N THR A 61 -6.07 7.81 30.93
CA THR A 61 -5.17 8.20 29.86
C THR A 61 -5.57 9.63 29.48
N GLN A 62 -4.84 10.61 30.01
CA GLN A 62 -4.93 11.99 29.59
C GLN A 62 -4.61 12.06 28.09
N HIS A 63 -5.63 12.32 27.26
CA HIS A 63 -5.41 12.67 25.88
C HIS A 63 -4.61 13.98 25.84
N PRO A 64 -3.51 14.07 25.06
CA PRO A 64 -2.86 15.35 24.83
C PRO A 64 -3.85 16.25 24.09
N LYS A 65 -4.22 17.35 24.75
CA LYS A 65 -5.14 18.36 24.24
C LYS A 65 -4.45 19.11 23.10
N LEU A 66 -4.67 18.68 21.86
CA LEU A 66 -4.24 19.37 20.64
C LEU A 66 -4.88 20.77 20.62
N SER A 67 -4.11 21.75 21.08
CA SER A 67 -4.48 23.16 21.00
C SER A 67 -3.98 23.68 19.65
N LEU A 68 -4.89 23.75 18.67
CA LEU A 68 -4.67 24.57 17.48
C LEU A 68 -4.62 26.02 17.94
N LYS A 69 -3.42 26.57 18.13
CA LYS A 69 -3.23 28.02 18.12
C LYS A 69 -3.59 28.51 16.72
N LYS A 70 -4.76 29.11 16.60
CA LYS A 70 -5.04 30.09 15.56
C LYS A 70 -4.32 31.36 16.00
N ASP A 71 -3.10 31.55 15.54
CA ASP A 71 -2.52 32.89 15.58
C ASP A 71 -3.09 33.66 14.38
N GLU A 72 -4.07 34.47 14.74
CA GLU A 72 -4.73 35.50 13.95
C GLU A 72 -3.71 36.58 13.59
N LYS A 73 -3.77 37.01 12.33
CA LYS A 73 -2.98 38.08 11.71
C LYS A 73 -3.24 39.44 12.40
N PRO A 74 -2.33 40.41 12.29
CA PRO A 74 -2.45 41.40 11.21
C PRO A 74 -1.24 41.49 10.27
#